data_AF-A4FY57-F1
#
_entry.id   AF-A4FY57-F1
#
_cell.length_a   1.000
_cell.length_b   1.000
_cell.length_c   1.000
_cell.angle_alpha   90.00
_cell.angle_beta   90.00
_cell.angle_gamma   90.00
#
_symmetry.space_group_name_H-M   'P 1'
#
loop_
_entity.id
_entity.type
_entity.pdbx_description
1 polymer ?
#
loop_
_entity_poly.entity_id
_entity_poly.type
_entity_poly.pdbx_seq_one_letter_code
_entity_poly.pdbx_strand_id
1 'polypeptide(L)' 'MDVETLIRRYFKKDISYMLFNVLLVMFLASVVLTVFHSLFCGIVPFLDDLTSEIQVLLRFFMGVSIIGIAIMELIIK' A
#
# COMPACT_ATOMS: atom_id res chain seq x y z
N MET A 1 12.54 22.58 3.48
CA MET A 1 12.99 21.31 4.08
C MET A 1 12.17 20.23 3.41
N ASP A 2 12.82 19.38 2.63
CA ASP A 2 12.13 18.50 1.67
C ASP A 2 11.48 17.32 2.41
N VAL A 3 10.23 17.01 2.11
CA VAL A 3 9.47 15.95 2.79
C VAL A 3 10.17 14.60 2.61
N GLU A 4 10.79 14.40 1.46
CA GLU A 4 11.58 13.23 1.13
C GLU A 4 12.77 13.03 2.08
N THR A 5 13.49 14.11 2.41
CA THR A 5 14.63 14.05 3.35
C THR A 5 14.21 13.78 4.79
N LEU A 6 12.99 14.17 5.17
CA LEU A 6 12.42 13.86 6.49
C LEU A 6 12.06 12.37 6.60
N ILE A 7 11.34 11.83 5.62
CA ILE A 7 10.91 10.42 5.61
C ILE A 7 12.12 9.49 5.53
N ARG A 8 13.12 9.83 4.70
CA ARG A 8 14.35 9.04 4.59
C ARG A 8 15.14 8.98 5.91
N ARG A 9 15.06 10.00 6.77
CA ARG A 9 15.69 9.96 8.11
C ARG A 9 15.02 8.99 9.07
N TYR A 10 13.75 8.67 8.88
CA TYR A 10 13.05 7.68 9.71
C TYR A 10 13.48 6.25 9.37
N PHE A 11 13.87 6.00 8.13
CA PHE A 11 14.31 4.68 7.70
C PHE A 11 15.83 4.55 7.76
N LYS A 12 16.33 3.67 8.64
CA LYS A 12 17.77 3.34 8.71
C LYS A 12 18.31 2.64 7.45
N LYS A 13 17.44 2.03 6.64
CA LYS A 13 17.79 1.30 5.41
C LYS A 13 16.97 1.78 4.22
N ASP A 14 17.62 1.93 3.08
CA ASP A 14 16.97 2.26 1.80
C ASP A 14 15.90 1.22 1.40
N ILE A 15 16.06 -0.04 1.81
CA ILE A 15 15.07 -1.11 1.52
C ILE A 15 13.75 -0.87 2.27
N SER A 16 13.78 -0.40 3.53
CA SER A 16 12.56 -0.08 4.29
C SER A 16 11.85 1.13 3.71
N TYR A 17 12.60 2.12 3.22
CA TYR A 17 12.07 3.26 2.48
C TYR A 17 11.41 2.82 1.16
N MET A 18 12.03 1.89 0.44
CA MET A 18 11.46 1.34 -0.79
C MET A 18 10.16 0.56 -0.52
N LEU A 19 10.12 -0.26 0.54
CA LEU A 19 8.89 -0.95 0.97
C LEU A 19 7.80 0.04 1.39
N PHE A 20 8.16 1.14 2.05
CA PHE A 20 7.23 2.19 2.42
C PHE A 20 6.64 2.89 1.19
N ASN A 21 7.46 3.18 0.17
CA ASN A 21 6.95 3.73 -1.09
C ASN A 21 6.02 2.75 -1.82
N VAL A 22 6.35 1.46 -1.85
CA VAL A 22 5.44 0.43 -2.40
C VAL A 22 4.12 0.42 -1.65
N LEU A 23 4.16 0.46 -0.31
CA LEU A 23 2.97 0.53 0.52
C LEU A 23 2.12 1.78 0.21
N LEU A 24 2.76 2.93 0.04
CA LEU A 24 2.09 4.20 -0.26
C LEU A 24 1.42 4.17 -1.64
N VAL A 25 2.09 3.63 -2.65
CA VAL A 25 1.51 3.44 -4.01
C VAL A 25 0.33 2.48 -3.97
N MET A 26 0.47 1.34 -3.30
CA MET A 26 -0.62 0.37 -3.12
C MET A 26 -1.81 1.00 -2.37
N PHE A 27 -1.53 1.89 -1.39
CA PHE A 27 -2.55 2.59 -0.62
C PHE A 27 -3.35 3.55 -1.50
N LEU A 28 -2.66 4.37 -2.30
CA LEU A 28 -3.32 5.22 -3.28
C LEU A 28 -4.15 4.41 -4.28
N ALA A 29 -3.59 3.31 -4.81
CA ALA A 29 -4.31 2.43 -5.73
C ALA A 29 -5.61 1.88 -5.09
N SER A 30 -5.55 1.47 -3.83
CA SER A 30 -6.72 0.99 -3.08
C SER A 30 -7.77 2.08 -2.88
N VAL A 31 -7.36 3.31 -2.56
CA VAL A 31 -8.27 4.45 -2.42
C VAL A 31 -8.96 4.75 -3.75
N VAL A 32 -8.19 4.85 -4.83
CA VAL A 32 -8.72 5.08 -6.17
C VAL A 32 -9.70 3.99 -6.55
N LEU A 33 -9.32 2.72 -6.40
CA LEU A 33 -10.18 1.58 -6.69
C LEU A 33 -11.48 1.60 -5.87
N THR A 34 -11.41 1.98 -4.60
CA THR A 34 -12.59 2.11 -3.73
C THR A 34 -13.52 3.23 -4.19
N VAL A 35 -12.96 4.38 -4.60
CA VAL A 35 -13.75 5.50 -5.14
C VAL A 35 -14.43 5.09 -6.44
N PHE A 36 -13.69 4.47 -7.37
CA PHE A 36 -14.25 3.95 -8.61
C PHE A 36 -15.36 2.92 -8.34
N HIS A 37 -15.12 1.96 -7.45
CA HIS A 37 -16.16 1.00 -7.07
C HIS A 37 -17.40 1.70 -6.51
N SER A 38 -17.24 2.69 -5.61
CA SER A 38 -18.40 3.43 -5.07
C SER A 38 -19.21 4.18 -6.14
N LEU A 39 -18.57 4.64 -7.22
CA LEU A 39 -19.22 5.36 -8.31
C LEU A 39 -19.91 4.42 -9.31
N PHE A 40 -19.38 3.21 -9.50
CA PHE A 40 -19.86 2.24 -10.49
C PHE A 40 -20.58 1.02 -9.89
N CYS A 41 -20.71 0.97 -8.57
CA CYS A 41 -21.37 -0.11 -7.83
C CYS A 41 -22.79 -0.31 -8.35
N GLY A 42 -23.12 -1.56 -8.73
CA GLY A 42 -24.44 -1.92 -9.25
C GLY A 42 -24.69 -1.62 -10.73
N ILE A 43 -23.75 -0.98 -11.45
CA ILE A 43 -23.85 -0.78 -12.91
C ILE A 43 -23.38 -2.03 -13.66
N VAL A 44 -22.30 -2.66 -13.19
CA VAL A 44 -21.72 -3.86 -13.81
C VAL A 44 -21.31 -4.87 -12.73
N PRO A 45 -22.06 -5.97 -12.53
CA PRO A 45 -21.77 -6.94 -11.46
C PRO A 45 -20.40 -7.62 -11.61
N PHE A 46 -19.88 -7.73 -12.84
CA PHE A 46 -18.53 -8.24 -13.09
C PHE A 46 -17.42 -7.32 -12.51
N LEU A 47 -17.65 -6.00 -12.46
CA LEU A 47 -16.68 -5.08 -11.87
C LEU A 47 -16.63 -5.21 -10.35
N ASP A 48 -17.72 -5.64 -9.70
CA ASP A 48 -17.76 -5.78 -8.25
C ASP A 48 -16.89 -6.96 -7.77
N ASP A 49 -17.00 -8.12 -8.42
CA ASP A 49 -16.15 -9.28 -8.12
C ASP A 49 -14.67 -8.98 -8.43
N LEU A 50 -14.38 -8.39 -9.59
CA LEU A 50 -13.01 -8.05 -9.97
C LEU A 50 -12.38 -7.03 -9.00
N THR A 51 -13.15 -6.02 -8.59
CA THR A 51 -12.68 -5.02 -7.62
C THR A 51 -12.43 -5.63 -6.25
N SER A 52 -13.28 -6.58 -5.84
CA SER A 52 -13.09 -7.34 -4.60
C SER A 52 -11.79 -8.13 -4.61
N GLU A 53 -11.52 -8.90 -5.67
CA GLU A 53 -10.28 -9.68 -5.80
C GLU A 53 -9.03 -8.78 -5.81
N ILE A 54 -9.07 -7.66 -6.55
CA ILE A 54 -7.96 -6.68 -6.58
C ILE A 54 -7.76 -6.06 -5.19
N GLN A 55 -8.83 -5.73 -4.46
CA GLN A 55 -8.70 -5.22 -3.09
C GLN A 55 -8.04 -6.23 -2.15
N VAL A 56 -8.39 -7.51 -2.25
CA VAL A 56 -7.76 -8.57 -1.45
C VAL A 56 -6.26 -8.64 -1.76
N LEU A 57 -5.89 -8.60 -3.04
CA LEU A 57 -4.49 -8.63 -3.46
C LEU A 57 -3.71 -7.40 -2.95
N LEU A 58 -4.29 -6.20 -3.09
CA LEU A 58 -3.69 -4.95 -2.60
C LEU A 58 -3.47 -5.00 -1.08
N ARG A 59 -4.46 -5.46 -0.33
CA ARG A 59 -4.36 -5.61 1.14
C ARG A 59 -3.30 -6.63 1.53
N PHE A 60 -3.17 -7.73 0.78
CA PHE A 60 -2.13 -8.72 1.00
C PHE A 60 -0.73 -8.11 0.84
N PHE A 61 -0.48 -7.41 -0.28
CA PHE A 61 0.81 -6.75 -0.51
C PHE A 61 1.13 -5.64 0.50
N MET A 62 0.13 -4.88 0.94
CA MET A 62 0.29 -3.93 2.05
C MET A 62 0.72 -4.65 3.33
N GLY A 63 0.03 -5.73 3.69
CA GLY A 63 0.35 -6.52 4.89
C GLY A 63 1.78 -7.06 4.86
N VAL A 64 2.19 -7.65 3.73
CA VAL A 64 3.59 -8.13 3.54
C VAL A 64 4.59 -6.99 3.65
N SER A 65 4.27 -5.81 3.08
CA SER A 65 5.15 -4.64 3.17
C SER A 65 5.30 -4.13 4.60
N ILE A 66 4.21 -4.06 5.37
CA ILE A 66 4.23 -3.67 6.79
C ILE A 66 5.06 -4.66 7.60
N ILE A 67 4.84 -5.97 7.41
CA ILE A 67 5.61 -7.01 8.09
C ILE A 67 7.09 -6.92 7.71
N GLY A 68 7.41 -6.72 6.44
CA GLY A 68 8.78 -6.54 5.96
C GLY A 68 9.49 -5.34 6.59
N ILE A 69 8.79 -4.21 6.71
CA ILE A 69 9.29 -3.02 7.40
C ILE A 69 9.50 -3.32 8.89
N ALA A 70 8.51 -3.89 9.56
CA ALA A 70 8.58 -4.21 10.99
C ALA A 70 9.71 -5.18 11.32
N ILE A 71 9.89 -6.25 10.52
CA ILE A 71 10.99 -7.21 10.67
C ILE A 71 12.34 -6.51 10.48
N MET A 72 12.48 -5.69 9.43
CA MET A 72 13.73 -4.97 9.16
C MET A 72 14.09 -3.97 10.26
N GLU A 73 13.10 -3.35 10.90
CA GLU A 73 13.34 -2.46 12.03
C GLU A 73 13.57 -3.21 13.35
N LEU A 74 12.84 -4.32 13.61
CA LEU A 74 12.97 -5.10 14.84
C LEU A 74 14.27 -5.92 14.92
N ILE A 75 14.74 -6.49 13.80
CA ILE A 75 16.02 -7.23 13.74
C ILE A 75 17.21 -6.31 14.04
N ILE A 76 17.06 -5.00 13.87
CA ILE A 76 18.13 -3.99 13.98
C ILE A 76 17.92 -3.10 15.22
N LYS A 77 17.16 -3.57 16.21
CA LYS A 77 17.17 -3.01 17.56
C LYS A 77 18.31 -3.63 18.36
#